data_AF-A0A7Z9WKJ0-F1
#
_entry.id   AF-A0A7Z9WKJ0-F1
#
_cell.length_a   1.000
_cell.length_b   1.000
_cell.length_c   1.000
_cell.angle_alpha   90.00
_cell.angle_beta   90.00
_cell.angle_gamma   90.00
#
_symmetry.space_group_name_H-M   'P 1'
#
loop_
_entity.id
_entity.type
_entity.pdbx_description
1 polymer ?
#
loop_
_entity_poly.entity_id
_entity_poly.type
_entity_poly.pdbx_seq_one_letter_code
_entity_poly.pdbx_strand_id
1 'polypeptide(L)'
;MKRCCYIAKPLLLLGVLVGTTALGLLALAEPPEPRSEGSPAVDVASEGWTTIVAEDFEGDFPGAWEVFDEDGAAHGEYHWAKRDCRPHGGRYSGWCVGGGEDGEGLACGALYADNARSWMVYGPFDLSKATYAELRFSFWLDTEPSRDWLRWGASIDGQHWHWGGGASGSSGGWKEVTFDLTEVGELGDLTGQPAVWVALVFESDLDTACQEGAFVDDIVLRAFAGRARPTPPLPPGLHQLFLPFILKDCGGR
;
A
#
# COMPACT_ATOMS: atom_id res chain seq x y z
N MET A 1 -24.14 -8.55 -11.91
CA MET A 1 -23.69 -9.63 -11.01
C MET A 1 -23.60 -10.92 -11.81
N LYS A 2 -22.47 -11.15 -12.49
CA LYS A 2 -22.17 -12.47 -13.08
C LYS A 2 -21.74 -13.37 -11.92
N ARG A 3 -22.50 -14.43 -11.65
CA ARG A 3 -22.17 -15.42 -10.62
C ARG A 3 -21.24 -16.45 -11.26
N CYS A 4 -20.04 -16.63 -10.71
CA CYS A 4 -19.19 -17.76 -11.07
C CYS A 4 -19.40 -18.92 -10.10
N CYS A 5 -19.52 -20.11 -10.69
CA CYS A 5 -19.50 -21.38 -9.99
C CYS A 5 -18.04 -21.78 -9.76
N TYR A 6 -17.64 -21.99 -8.51
CA TYR A 6 -16.39 -22.65 -8.14
C TYR A 6 -16.25 -23.99 -8.87
N ILE A 7 -15.15 -24.18 -9.60
CA ILE A 7 -14.71 -25.50 -10.04
C ILE A 7 -13.27 -25.67 -9.55
N ALA A 8 -13.12 -26.15 -8.32
CA ALA A 8 -11.83 -26.48 -7.74
C ALA A 8 -11.11 -27.55 -8.60
N LYS A 9 -9.91 -27.24 -9.08
CA LYS A 9 -8.98 -28.21 -9.71
C LYS A 9 -7.81 -28.50 -8.76
N PRO A 10 -7.33 -29.75 -8.68
CA PRO A 10 -6.27 -30.13 -7.74
C PRO A 10 -4.88 -29.69 -8.22
N LEU A 11 -4.13 -29.05 -7.32
CA LEU A 11 -2.77 -28.58 -7.50
C LEU A 11 -1.75 -29.73 -7.36
N LEU A 12 -0.89 -29.93 -8.37
CA LEU A 12 0.17 -30.93 -8.37
C LEU A 12 1.50 -30.27 -7.95
N LEU A 13 2.04 -30.64 -6.80
CA LEU A 13 3.32 -30.15 -6.28
C LEU A 13 4.45 -31.11 -6.71
N LEU A 14 5.44 -30.64 -7.48
CA LEU A 14 6.73 -31.33 -7.65
C LEU A 14 7.88 -30.42 -7.22
N GLY A 15 8.71 -30.96 -6.33
CA GLY A 15 9.67 -30.24 -5.51
C GLY A 15 10.97 -29.83 -6.19
N VAL A 16 11.58 -28.78 -5.63
CA VAL A 16 12.87 -28.22 -6.00
C VAL A 16 13.97 -28.79 -5.10
N LEU A 17 15.10 -29.15 -5.71
CA LEU A 17 16.30 -29.74 -5.11
C LEU A 17 17.20 -28.62 -4.54
N VAL A 18 17.57 -28.69 -3.26
CA VAL A 18 18.48 -27.74 -2.59
C VAL A 18 19.93 -28.22 -2.72
N GLY A 19 20.78 -27.38 -3.32
CA GLY A 19 22.24 -27.56 -3.39
C GLY A 19 22.95 -26.87 -2.22
N THR A 20 23.91 -27.56 -1.61
CA THR A 20 24.67 -27.19 -0.40
C THR A 20 26.03 -26.55 -0.70
N THR A 21 26.67 -26.08 0.38
CA THR A 21 28.10 -25.72 0.61
C THR A 21 28.43 -24.22 0.53
N ALA A 22 29.32 -23.62 1.33
CA ALA A 22 30.22 -24.10 2.38
C ALA A 22 30.48 -22.98 3.42
N LEU A 23 30.87 -23.42 4.62
CA LEU A 23 31.35 -22.63 5.76
C LEU A 23 32.70 -21.95 5.46
N GLY A 24 32.84 -20.67 5.84
CA GLY A 24 34.11 -19.96 5.91
C GLY A 24 34.16 -19.07 7.15
N LEU A 25 34.89 -19.53 8.17
CA LEU A 25 35.12 -18.86 9.44
C LEU A 25 36.37 -17.96 9.32
N LEU A 26 36.28 -16.68 9.66
CA LEU A 26 37.45 -15.85 9.97
C LEU A 26 37.15 -14.84 11.08
N ALA A 27 38.07 -14.77 12.04
CA ALA A 27 37.93 -14.10 13.33
C ALA A 27 38.24 -12.59 13.30
N LEU A 28 37.76 -11.96 14.38
CA LEU A 28 37.61 -10.53 14.70
C LEU A 28 38.90 -9.70 14.77
N ALA A 29 38.75 -8.39 14.52
CA ALA A 29 39.54 -7.34 15.16
C ALA A 29 38.68 -6.06 15.33
N GLU A 30 38.48 -5.62 16.57
CA GLU A 30 37.79 -4.37 16.94
C GLU A 30 38.71 -3.15 16.71
N PRO A 31 38.27 -2.12 15.97
CA PRO A 31 38.94 -0.83 15.91
C PRO A 31 38.51 0.08 17.08
N PRO A 32 39.42 0.90 17.64
CA PRO A 32 39.17 1.72 18.83
C PRO A 32 38.24 2.92 18.57
N GLU A 33 37.39 3.24 19.55
CA GLU A 33 36.44 4.35 19.52
C GLU A 33 37.11 5.74 19.50
N PRO A 34 36.72 6.66 18.60
CA PRO A 34 37.00 8.07 18.78
C PRO A 34 35.98 8.71 19.73
N ARG A 35 36.43 9.05 20.94
CA ARG A 35 35.76 10.02 21.81
C ARG A 35 35.96 11.41 21.21
N SER A 36 34.90 12.00 20.65
CA SER A 36 34.88 13.40 20.24
C SER A 36 33.75 14.15 20.95
N GLU A 37 34.13 15.32 21.44
CA GLU A 37 33.45 16.21 22.36
C GLU A 37 32.11 16.73 21.84
N GLY A 38 31.18 16.97 22.77
CA GLY A 38 29.91 17.63 22.48
C GLY A 38 30.11 19.00 21.84
N SER A 39 29.60 19.15 20.61
CA SER A 39 29.37 20.42 19.95
C SER A 39 27.86 20.70 19.88
N PRO A 40 27.44 21.96 19.78
CA PRO A 40 26.21 22.47 20.39
C PRO A 40 24.96 21.84 19.78
N ALA A 41 24.05 21.40 20.66
CA ALA A 41 22.70 21.05 20.26
C ALA A 41 21.97 22.32 19.84
N VAL A 42 21.87 22.57 18.53
CA VAL A 42 20.64 23.01 17.86
C VAL A 42 20.75 22.59 16.39
N ASP A 43 19.95 21.63 15.97
CA ASP A 43 19.30 21.76 14.67
C ASP A 43 17.86 21.33 14.87
N VAL A 44 16.99 22.31 15.13
CA VAL A 44 15.54 22.13 15.03
C VAL A 44 15.26 22.03 13.53
N ALA A 45 15.62 20.88 12.95
CA ALA A 45 15.32 20.55 11.58
C ALA A 45 13.79 20.62 11.43
N SER A 46 13.33 21.64 10.70
CA SER A 46 11.96 21.92 10.28
C SER A 46 10.89 21.05 10.96
N GLU A 47 10.38 21.50 12.11
CA GLU A 47 9.22 20.86 12.71
C GLU A 47 8.04 20.95 11.74
N GLY A 48 7.42 19.83 11.42
CA GLY A 48 6.29 19.81 10.49
C GLY A 48 6.21 18.58 9.62
N TRP A 49 5.13 18.56 8.84
CA TRP A 49 4.88 17.54 7.83
C TRP A 49 5.72 17.80 6.57
N THR A 50 6.34 16.75 6.08
CA THR A 50 6.97 16.69 4.76
C THR A 50 6.29 15.60 3.96
N THR A 51 5.74 15.95 2.79
CA THR A 51 5.28 14.97 1.81
C THR A 51 6.49 14.35 1.13
N ILE A 52 6.60 13.02 1.24
CA ILE A 52 7.68 12.24 0.64
C ILE A 52 7.32 11.89 -0.81
N VAL A 53 6.10 11.40 -1.03
CA VAL A 53 5.54 11.19 -2.37
C VAL A 53 4.03 11.43 -2.34
N ALA A 54 3.51 11.95 -3.45
CA ALA A 54 2.09 12.00 -3.74
C ALA A 54 1.86 11.43 -5.15
N GLU A 55 0.84 10.59 -5.31
CA GLU A 55 0.46 9.97 -6.57
C GLU A 55 -1.07 10.01 -6.71
N ASP A 56 -1.55 10.84 -7.62
CA ASP A 56 -2.97 10.99 -8.00
C ASP A 56 -3.25 10.41 -9.40
N PHE A 57 -2.25 9.75 -10.00
CA PHE A 57 -2.28 9.16 -11.34
C PHE A 57 -2.57 10.15 -12.47
N GLU A 58 -2.55 11.46 -12.25
CA GLU A 58 -2.79 12.45 -13.30
C GLU A 58 -1.54 12.73 -14.14
N GLY A 59 -0.36 12.51 -13.55
CA GLY A 59 0.96 12.67 -14.18
C GLY A 59 1.53 11.43 -14.86
N ASP A 60 2.84 11.40 -15.05
CA ASP A 60 3.55 10.23 -15.56
C ASP A 60 3.64 9.18 -14.44
N PHE A 61 3.24 7.94 -14.76
CA PHE A 61 3.31 6.78 -13.87
C PHE A 61 4.05 5.65 -14.61
N PRO A 62 4.98 4.89 -13.96
CA PRO A 62 5.14 4.74 -12.50
C PRO A 62 6.05 5.78 -11.84
N GLY A 63 6.72 6.65 -12.60
CA GLY A 63 7.57 7.69 -12.02
C GLY A 63 8.68 7.10 -11.12
N ALA A 64 8.64 7.42 -9.83
CA ALA A 64 9.57 6.90 -8.82
C ALA A 64 9.10 5.58 -8.15
N TRP A 65 7.90 5.10 -8.48
CA TRP A 65 7.40 3.81 -8.03
C TRP A 65 8.04 2.69 -8.85
N GLU A 66 8.30 1.56 -8.20
CA GLU A 66 8.61 0.31 -8.86
C GLU A 66 7.30 -0.49 -8.98
N VAL A 67 6.96 -0.91 -10.21
CA VAL A 67 5.80 -1.76 -10.47
C VAL A 67 6.24 -3.02 -11.19
N PHE A 68 5.74 -4.16 -10.74
CA PHE A 68 6.11 -5.44 -11.32
C PHE A 68 5.08 -6.52 -10.97
N ASP A 69 5.10 -7.59 -11.78
CA ASP A 69 4.46 -8.85 -11.46
C ASP A 69 5.51 -9.75 -10.79
N GLU A 70 5.26 -10.20 -9.55
CA GLU A 70 6.23 -10.97 -8.76
C GLU A 70 6.53 -12.35 -9.37
N ASP A 71 5.55 -12.97 -10.02
CA ASP A 71 5.75 -14.25 -10.70
C ASP A 71 6.06 -14.11 -12.21
N GLY A 72 6.20 -12.86 -12.67
CA GLY A 72 6.55 -12.51 -14.03
C GLY A 72 5.45 -12.91 -15.02
N ALA A 73 5.82 -13.60 -16.10
CA ALA A 73 4.86 -14.02 -17.12
C ALA A 73 4.27 -15.43 -16.87
N ALA A 74 4.47 -16.01 -15.68
CA ALA A 74 4.08 -17.40 -15.40
C ALA A 74 2.57 -17.63 -15.55
N HIS A 75 1.78 -16.61 -15.21
CA HIS A 75 0.31 -16.60 -15.28
C HIS A 75 -0.24 -15.47 -16.17
N GLY A 76 0.59 -14.97 -17.09
CA GLY A 76 0.42 -13.69 -17.75
C GLY A 76 1.03 -12.57 -16.92
N GLU A 77 1.41 -11.46 -17.55
CA GLU A 77 2.07 -10.34 -16.87
C GLU A 77 1.04 -9.26 -16.52
N TYR A 78 0.77 -9.11 -15.23
CA TYR A 78 -0.18 -8.14 -14.68
C TYR A 78 0.42 -7.36 -13.52
N HIS A 79 0.58 -6.06 -13.71
CA HIS A 79 1.03 -5.17 -12.64
C HIS A 79 0.20 -3.89 -12.57
N TRP A 80 0.41 -3.11 -11.50
CA TRP A 80 -0.24 -1.83 -11.32
C TRP A 80 0.05 -0.89 -12.50
N ALA A 81 -0.99 -0.19 -12.96
CA ALA A 81 -0.84 0.87 -13.95
C ALA A 81 -1.85 1.98 -13.76
N LYS A 82 -1.44 3.19 -14.15
CA LYS A 82 -2.34 4.32 -14.39
C LYS A 82 -3.32 3.99 -15.50
N ARG A 83 -4.63 4.05 -15.22
CA ARG A 83 -5.71 3.81 -16.20
C ARG A 83 -6.83 4.83 -16.01
N ASP A 84 -7.57 5.13 -17.07
CA ASP A 84 -8.76 5.99 -17.05
C ASP A 84 -10.03 5.23 -16.56
N CYS A 85 -9.81 4.25 -15.70
CA CYS A 85 -10.81 3.32 -15.21
C CYS A 85 -11.07 3.61 -13.75
N ARG A 86 -12.31 4.00 -13.39
CA ARG A 86 -12.70 4.31 -12.01
C ARG A 86 -11.71 5.29 -11.35
N PRO A 87 -11.62 6.54 -11.80
CA PRO A 87 -10.96 7.58 -11.00
C PRO A 87 -11.71 7.79 -9.67
N HIS A 88 -10.98 8.04 -8.58
CA HIS A 88 -11.57 8.64 -7.37
C HIS A 88 -11.55 10.17 -7.50
N GLY A 89 -10.37 10.70 -7.80
CA GLY A 89 -10.13 12.08 -8.20
C GLY A 89 -9.73 12.16 -9.68
N GLY A 90 -9.77 13.36 -10.27
CA GLY A 90 -9.23 13.55 -11.62
C GLY A 90 -9.88 12.70 -12.73
N ARG A 91 -9.04 12.14 -13.59
CA ARG A 91 -9.38 11.31 -14.76
C ARG A 91 -8.82 9.90 -14.69
N TYR A 92 -7.79 9.66 -13.89
CA TYR A 92 -7.08 8.40 -13.82
C TYR A 92 -7.04 7.84 -12.39
N SER A 93 -6.77 6.55 -12.26
CA SER A 93 -6.41 5.90 -11.00
C SER A 93 -5.45 4.74 -11.27
N GLY A 94 -4.85 4.19 -10.22
CA GLY A 94 -4.04 2.99 -10.30
C GLY A 94 -4.93 1.74 -10.30
N TRP A 95 -4.85 0.93 -11.35
CA TRP A 95 -5.54 -0.37 -11.43
C TRP A 95 -4.53 -1.51 -11.28
N CYS A 96 -4.80 -2.44 -10.36
CA CYS A 96 -3.86 -3.48 -9.95
C CYS A 96 -3.44 -4.46 -11.03
N VAL A 97 -4.23 -4.63 -12.09
CA VAL A 97 -3.91 -5.51 -13.24
C VAL A 97 -3.91 -4.73 -14.56
N GLY A 98 -3.82 -3.41 -14.49
CA GLY A 98 -3.99 -2.53 -15.64
C GLY A 98 -2.77 -2.40 -16.54
N GLY A 99 -1.61 -2.94 -16.14
CA GLY A 99 -0.35 -2.92 -16.89
C GLY A 99 0.29 -4.30 -17.00
N GLY A 100 1.44 -4.35 -17.67
CA GLY A 100 2.08 -5.59 -18.12
C GLY A 100 1.64 -5.96 -19.54
N GLU A 101 2.35 -6.90 -20.17
CA GLU A 101 2.08 -7.36 -21.54
C GLU A 101 0.61 -7.78 -21.74
N ASP A 102 0.01 -8.42 -20.73
CA ASP A 102 -1.39 -8.85 -20.79
C ASP A 102 -2.35 -7.78 -20.22
N GLY A 103 -1.98 -7.14 -19.11
CA GLY A 103 -2.82 -6.15 -18.42
C GLY A 103 -3.09 -4.89 -19.24
N GLU A 104 -2.14 -4.45 -20.07
CA GLU A 104 -2.33 -3.24 -20.89
C GLU A 104 -3.52 -3.38 -21.87
N GLY A 105 -3.76 -4.60 -22.36
CA GLY A 105 -4.84 -4.93 -23.29
C GLY A 105 -6.24 -4.97 -22.66
N LEU A 106 -6.34 -4.94 -21.32
CA LEU A 106 -7.61 -5.00 -20.63
C LEU A 106 -8.40 -3.70 -20.77
N ALA A 107 -9.70 -3.80 -21.01
CA ALA A 107 -10.62 -2.66 -20.98
C ALA A 107 -11.11 -2.40 -19.55
N CYS A 108 -11.56 -1.17 -19.26
CA CYS A 108 -12.21 -0.87 -17.99
C CYS A 108 -13.40 -1.80 -17.73
N GLY A 109 -13.47 -2.39 -16.55
CA GLY A 109 -14.50 -3.38 -16.20
C GLY A 109 -14.16 -4.82 -16.60
N ALA A 110 -12.96 -5.07 -17.14
CA ALA A 110 -12.48 -6.44 -17.32
C ALA A 110 -12.18 -7.08 -15.96
N LEU A 111 -12.19 -8.41 -15.96
CA LEU A 111 -11.92 -9.20 -14.76
C LEU A 111 -10.41 -9.28 -14.54
N TYR A 112 -9.96 -9.31 -13.29
CA TYR A 112 -8.56 -9.63 -13.01
C TYR A 112 -8.24 -11.08 -13.34
N ALA A 113 -6.95 -11.38 -13.53
CA ALA A 113 -6.48 -12.73 -13.80
C ALA A 113 -6.31 -13.54 -12.51
N ASP A 114 -6.54 -14.86 -12.60
CA ASP A 114 -6.21 -15.81 -11.55
C ASP A 114 -4.68 -15.80 -11.34
N ASN A 115 -4.21 -15.90 -10.09
CA ASN A 115 -2.79 -15.80 -9.70
C ASN A 115 -2.06 -14.50 -10.03
N ALA A 116 -2.76 -13.37 -10.15
CA ALA A 116 -2.09 -12.08 -10.23
C ALA A 116 -1.24 -11.85 -8.96
N ARG A 117 0.00 -11.41 -9.14
CA ARG A 117 0.95 -11.05 -8.07
C ARG A 117 1.51 -9.65 -8.35
N SER A 118 0.62 -8.66 -8.27
CA SER A 118 0.92 -7.31 -8.72
C SER A 118 1.41 -6.42 -7.58
N TRP A 119 2.62 -5.91 -7.73
CA TRP A 119 3.30 -5.06 -6.76
C TRP A 119 3.46 -3.63 -7.24
N MET A 120 3.27 -2.68 -6.32
CA MET A 120 3.62 -1.28 -6.49
C MET A 120 4.35 -0.81 -5.23
N VAL A 121 5.64 -0.51 -5.38
CA VAL A 121 6.59 -0.27 -4.30
C VAL A 121 7.17 1.14 -4.39
N TYR A 122 7.28 1.82 -3.26
CA TYR A 122 8.03 3.08 -3.16
C TYR A 122 9.09 2.96 -2.08
N GLY A 123 10.34 3.26 -2.46
CA GLY A 123 11.47 3.36 -1.55
C GLY A 123 12.81 3.12 -2.24
N PRO A 124 13.94 3.19 -1.49
CA PRO A 124 13.97 3.56 -0.09
C PRO A 124 13.68 5.05 0.14
N PHE A 125 13.08 5.38 1.28
CA PHE A 125 13.00 6.74 1.82
C PHE A 125 13.49 6.79 3.28
N ASP A 126 13.91 7.98 3.71
CA ASP A 126 14.56 8.21 5.01
C ASP A 126 13.55 8.71 6.06
N LEU A 127 13.41 7.97 7.16
CA LEU A 127 12.62 8.33 8.35
C LEU A 127 13.50 8.62 9.58
N SER A 128 14.82 8.78 9.43
CA SER A 128 15.78 8.99 10.52
C SER A 128 15.47 10.18 11.42
N LYS A 129 14.78 11.19 10.89
CA LYS A 129 14.36 12.40 11.61
C LYS A 129 12.86 12.46 11.89
N ALA A 130 12.11 11.46 11.46
CA ALA A 130 10.67 11.42 11.68
C ALA A 130 10.36 11.01 13.12
N THR A 131 9.28 11.56 13.68
CA THR A 131 8.64 11.07 14.91
C THR A 131 7.24 10.54 14.66
N TYR A 132 6.77 10.65 13.42
CA TYR A 132 5.58 10.01 12.91
C TYR A 132 5.66 9.91 11.38
N ALA A 133 5.09 8.87 10.79
CA ALA A 133 4.98 8.74 9.34
C ALA A 133 3.74 7.91 8.99
N GLU A 134 3.14 8.21 7.84
CA GLU A 134 1.93 7.52 7.39
C GLU A 134 1.87 7.47 5.86
N LEU A 135 1.29 6.39 5.36
CA LEU A 135 0.83 6.28 3.99
C LEU A 135 -0.70 6.39 3.98
N ARG A 136 -1.23 7.33 3.21
CA ARG A 136 -2.68 7.49 3.00
C ARG A 136 -3.01 7.21 1.55
N PHE A 137 -4.17 6.61 1.31
CA PHE A 137 -4.69 6.39 -0.03
C PHE A 137 -6.18 6.08 0.01
N SER A 138 -6.85 6.30 -1.11
CA SER A 138 -8.20 5.83 -1.36
C SER A 138 -8.12 4.51 -2.12
N PHE A 139 -9.00 3.56 -1.82
CA PHE A 139 -9.13 2.32 -2.57
C PHE A 139 -10.59 1.97 -2.89
N TRP A 140 -10.79 1.36 -4.04
CA TRP A 140 -12.02 0.64 -4.41
C TRP A 140 -11.64 -0.83 -4.63
N LEU A 141 -12.46 -1.75 -4.15
CA LEU A 141 -12.17 -3.18 -4.22
C LEU A 141 -13.42 -3.97 -4.58
N ASP A 142 -13.25 -4.90 -5.51
CA ASP A 142 -14.16 -6.01 -5.72
C ASP A 142 -13.34 -7.25 -6.06
N THR A 143 -13.28 -8.20 -5.13
CA THR A 143 -12.50 -9.44 -5.25
C THR A 143 -13.27 -10.63 -4.69
N GLU A 144 -12.74 -11.84 -4.87
CA GLU A 144 -13.22 -13.00 -4.12
C GLU A 144 -13.00 -12.79 -2.61
N PRO A 145 -14.07 -12.80 -1.79
CA PRO A 145 -13.95 -12.57 -0.36
C PRO A 145 -13.05 -13.60 0.31
N SER A 146 -12.11 -13.12 1.14
CA SER A 146 -11.16 -13.94 1.91
C SER A 146 -10.16 -14.80 1.12
N ARG A 147 -10.14 -14.72 -0.22
CA ARG A 147 -9.13 -15.37 -1.07
C ARG A 147 -8.18 -14.38 -1.70
N ASP A 148 -8.74 -13.32 -2.27
CA ASP A 148 -8.01 -12.37 -3.09
C ASP A 148 -7.96 -11.02 -2.38
N TRP A 149 -6.77 -10.43 -2.32
CA TRP A 149 -6.46 -9.36 -1.39
C TRP A 149 -5.82 -8.16 -2.07
N LEU A 150 -6.26 -6.98 -1.68
CA LEU A 150 -5.42 -5.79 -1.66
C LEU A 150 -4.71 -5.74 -0.31
N ARG A 151 -3.39 -5.71 -0.29
CA ARG A 151 -2.56 -5.58 0.91
C ARG A 151 -1.73 -4.31 0.87
N TRP A 152 -1.39 -3.81 2.05
CA TRP A 152 -0.40 -2.75 2.21
C TRP A 152 0.59 -3.12 3.31
N GLY A 153 1.86 -2.82 3.07
CA GLY A 153 2.94 -3.21 3.95
C GLY A 153 4.15 -2.32 3.82
N ALA A 154 5.14 -2.60 4.65
CA ALA A 154 6.42 -1.89 4.65
C ALA A 154 7.59 -2.85 4.84
N SER A 155 8.79 -2.37 4.52
CA SER A 155 10.06 -3.07 4.67
C SER A 155 11.16 -2.10 5.10
N ILE A 156 12.21 -2.61 5.73
CA ILE A 156 13.45 -1.86 6.08
C ILE A 156 14.69 -2.37 5.32
N ASP A 157 14.52 -3.37 4.47
CA ASP A 157 15.59 -3.93 3.63
C ASP A 157 15.19 -4.10 2.15
N GLY A 158 13.93 -3.81 1.82
CA GLY A 158 13.38 -3.95 0.47
C GLY A 158 13.21 -5.41 0.03
N GLN A 159 13.31 -6.38 0.94
CA GLN A 159 13.25 -7.82 0.64
C GLN A 159 12.23 -8.55 1.52
N HIS A 160 12.19 -8.23 2.81
CA HIS A 160 11.24 -8.80 3.75
C HIS A 160 10.10 -7.81 4.01
N TRP A 161 8.88 -8.24 3.71
CA TRP A 161 7.68 -7.41 3.80
C TRP A 161 6.84 -7.73 5.01
N HIS A 162 6.43 -6.69 5.74
CA HIS A 162 5.54 -6.80 6.89
C HIS A 162 4.23 -6.09 6.59
N TRP A 163 3.12 -6.83 6.72
CA TRP A 163 1.79 -6.34 6.39
C TRP A 163 1.19 -5.50 7.51
N GLY A 164 0.82 -4.26 7.19
CA GLY A 164 0.08 -3.38 8.10
C GLY A 164 -1.43 -3.54 7.98
N GLY A 165 -1.91 -4.16 6.90
CA GLY A 165 -3.31 -4.46 6.71
C GLY A 165 -3.63 -4.99 5.32
N GLY A 166 -4.90 -5.25 5.08
CA GLY A 166 -5.42 -5.67 3.80
C GLY A 166 -6.95 -5.71 3.77
N ALA A 167 -7.50 -5.76 2.58
CA ALA A 167 -8.92 -5.86 2.31
C ALA A 167 -9.19 -6.95 1.25
N SER A 168 -10.31 -7.64 1.39
CA SER A 168 -10.83 -8.61 0.41
C SER A 168 -12.35 -8.49 0.30
N GLY A 169 -12.91 -9.05 -0.77
CA GLY A 169 -14.33 -8.92 -1.08
C GLY A 169 -14.66 -7.57 -1.72
N SER A 170 -15.87 -7.07 -1.48
CA SER A 170 -16.31 -5.79 -2.03
C SER A 170 -16.23 -4.67 -0.99
N SER A 171 -15.59 -3.56 -1.34
CA SER A 171 -15.53 -2.35 -0.50
C SER A 171 -16.84 -1.54 -0.53
N GLY A 172 -17.72 -1.80 -1.50
CA GLY A 172 -18.99 -1.08 -1.69
C GLY A 172 -18.82 0.37 -2.15
N GLY A 173 -17.66 0.73 -2.71
CA GLY A 173 -17.29 2.09 -3.09
C GLY A 173 -15.87 2.45 -2.63
N TRP A 174 -15.48 3.70 -2.85
CA TRP A 174 -14.19 4.19 -2.38
C TRP A 174 -14.12 4.24 -0.86
N LYS A 175 -12.98 3.82 -0.31
CA LYS A 175 -12.64 3.81 1.11
C LYS A 175 -11.26 4.40 1.30
N GLU A 176 -11.07 5.14 2.38
CA GLU A 176 -9.78 5.71 2.72
C GLU A 176 -9.04 4.81 3.71
N VAL A 177 -7.73 4.70 3.53
CA VAL A 177 -6.81 4.04 4.46
C VAL A 177 -5.80 5.05 4.97
N THR A 178 -5.48 4.95 6.26
CA THR A 178 -4.29 5.54 6.85
C THR A 178 -3.47 4.40 7.43
N PHE A 179 -2.36 4.08 6.78
CA PHE A 179 -1.39 3.11 7.24
C PHE A 179 -0.34 3.81 8.08
N ASP A 180 -0.40 3.60 9.40
CA ASP A 180 0.52 4.18 10.38
C ASP A 180 1.86 3.44 10.37
N LEU A 181 2.94 4.12 9.94
CA LEU A 181 4.29 3.55 9.86
C LEU A 181 5.01 3.52 11.22
N THR A 182 4.34 3.92 12.30
CA THR A 182 4.83 3.73 13.67
C THR A 182 4.32 2.45 14.33
N GLU A 183 3.43 1.71 13.65
CA GLU A 183 2.83 0.48 14.14
C GLU A 183 2.63 -0.52 13.00
N VAL A 184 3.74 -0.99 12.41
CA VAL A 184 3.71 -1.93 11.29
C VAL A 184 3.77 -3.37 11.78
N GLY A 185 2.61 -3.97 12.06
CA GLY A 185 2.51 -5.41 12.40
C GLY A 185 3.57 -5.87 13.41
N GLU A 186 4.33 -6.91 13.04
CA GLU A 186 5.44 -7.41 13.86
C GLU A 186 6.74 -6.58 13.76
N LEU A 187 6.86 -5.75 12.72
CA LEU A 187 8.04 -4.90 12.49
C LEU A 187 8.08 -3.69 13.43
N GLY A 188 6.92 -3.20 13.85
CA GLY A 188 6.78 -2.12 14.84
C GLY A 188 7.00 -0.72 14.25
N ASP A 189 7.69 0.13 15.00
CA ASP A 189 7.89 1.54 14.69
C ASP A 189 9.05 1.74 13.71
N LEU A 190 8.77 2.34 12.53
CA LEU A 190 9.76 2.58 11.49
C LEU A 190 10.39 3.98 11.56
N THR A 191 9.97 4.82 12.51
CA THR A 191 10.64 6.11 12.72
C THR A 191 12.08 5.91 13.18
N GLY A 192 12.98 6.80 12.78
CA GLY A 192 14.41 6.65 13.02
C GLY A 192 15.14 5.75 12.02
N GLN A 193 14.43 5.02 11.15
CA GLN A 193 15.06 4.16 10.14
C GLN A 193 15.55 4.98 8.93
N PRO A 194 16.78 4.77 8.44
CA PRO A 194 17.34 5.54 7.32
C PRO A 194 16.89 5.04 5.94
N ALA A 195 16.31 3.85 5.86
CA ALA A 195 15.84 3.24 4.62
C ALA A 195 14.56 2.45 4.91
N VAL A 196 13.44 2.91 4.35
CA VAL A 196 12.12 2.29 4.47
C VAL A 196 11.48 2.21 3.10
N TRP A 197 10.69 1.16 2.89
CA TRP A 197 9.87 0.96 1.70
C TRP A 197 8.41 0.77 2.11
N VAL A 198 7.49 1.16 1.24
CA VAL A 198 6.06 0.81 1.34
C VAL A 198 5.62 0.10 0.07
N ALA A 199 4.64 -0.79 0.20
CA ALA A 199 4.04 -1.50 -0.92
C ALA A 199 2.52 -1.49 -0.86
N LEU A 200 1.91 -1.38 -2.03
CA LEU A 200 0.52 -1.75 -2.29
C LEU A 200 0.54 -2.97 -3.21
N VAL A 201 -0.09 -4.07 -2.77
CA VAL A 201 0.05 -5.38 -3.41
C VAL A 201 -1.32 -5.98 -3.66
N PHE A 202 -1.52 -6.49 -4.86
CA PHE A 202 -2.71 -7.25 -5.22
C PHE A 202 -2.34 -8.71 -5.45
N GLU A 203 -3.05 -9.59 -4.78
CA GLU A 203 -2.84 -11.03 -4.84
C GLU A 203 -4.16 -11.74 -5.11
N SER A 204 -4.22 -12.56 -6.16
CA SER A 204 -5.32 -13.51 -6.37
C SER A 204 -4.88 -14.97 -6.29
N ASP A 205 -5.80 -15.88 -5.99
CA ASP A 205 -5.53 -17.32 -5.99
C ASP A 205 -5.82 -17.99 -7.35
N LEU A 206 -5.83 -19.33 -7.37
CA LEU A 206 -5.98 -20.13 -8.59
C LEU A 206 -7.42 -20.27 -9.08
N ASP A 207 -8.41 -19.78 -8.32
CA ASP A 207 -9.81 -19.89 -8.69
C ASP A 207 -10.22 -18.74 -9.63
N THR A 208 -11.24 -19.00 -10.45
CA THR A 208 -11.65 -18.05 -11.50
C THR A 208 -12.20 -16.75 -10.92
N ALA A 209 -11.42 -15.69 -11.10
CA ALA A 209 -11.76 -14.32 -10.77
C ALA A 209 -12.99 -13.84 -11.55
N CYS A 210 -13.95 -13.23 -10.85
CA CYS A 210 -15.19 -12.73 -11.46
C CYS A 210 -15.49 -11.27 -11.08
N GLN A 211 -14.44 -10.53 -10.73
CA GLN A 211 -14.48 -9.13 -10.32
C GLN A 211 -13.31 -8.35 -10.93
N GLU A 212 -13.28 -7.02 -10.75
CA GLU A 212 -12.32 -6.12 -11.41
C GLU A 212 -11.01 -5.93 -10.62
N GLY A 213 -10.97 -6.36 -9.36
CA GLY A 213 -9.78 -6.29 -8.53
C GLY A 213 -9.74 -5.00 -7.73
N ALA A 214 -8.54 -4.48 -7.54
CA ALA A 214 -8.27 -3.29 -6.73
C ALA A 214 -7.95 -2.07 -7.59
N PHE A 215 -8.49 -0.93 -7.18
CA PHE A 215 -8.13 0.38 -7.67
C PHE A 215 -7.66 1.23 -6.50
N VAL A 216 -6.64 2.06 -6.70
CA VAL A 216 -6.14 3.00 -5.70
C VAL A 216 -5.95 4.38 -6.31
N ASP A 217 -6.08 5.41 -5.48
CA ASP A 217 -5.98 6.80 -5.88
C ASP A 217 -5.62 7.69 -4.67
N ASP A 218 -5.26 8.95 -4.92
CA ASP A 218 -4.90 9.96 -3.91
C ASP A 218 -3.86 9.46 -2.89
N ILE A 219 -2.81 8.81 -3.36
CA ILE A 219 -1.75 8.26 -2.50
C ILE A 219 -0.90 9.41 -1.98
N VAL A 220 -0.71 9.48 -0.65
CA VAL A 220 0.17 10.44 0.01
C VAL A 220 0.98 9.72 1.08
N LEU A 221 2.29 9.62 0.86
CA LEU A 221 3.27 9.24 1.87
C LEU A 221 3.87 10.51 2.47
N ARG A 222 3.82 10.63 3.79
CA ARG A 222 4.39 11.79 4.48
C ARG A 222 4.93 11.43 5.85
N ALA A 223 5.90 12.22 6.29
CA ALA A 223 6.52 12.11 7.61
C ALA A 223 6.45 13.43 8.35
N PHE A 224 6.36 13.36 9.66
CA PHE A 224 6.43 14.50 10.56
C PHE A 224 7.72 14.44 11.35
N ALA A 225 8.49 15.53 11.32
CA ALA A 225 9.60 15.76 12.22
C ALA A 225 9.15 16.72 13.32
N GLY A 226 9.37 16.39 14.58
CA GLY A 226 9.03 17.27 15.71
C GLY A 226 9.06 16.55 17.04
N ARG A 227 8.99 17.30 18.14
CA ARG A 227 9.23 16.77 19.50
C ARG A 227 8.18 15.78 20.01
N ALA A 228 7.02 15.69 19.37
CA ALA A 228 5.94 14.78 19.74
C ALA A 228 5.15 14.35 18.48
N ARG A 229 4.49 13.18 18.56
CA ARG A 229 3.57 12.72 17.50
C ARG A 229 2.54 13.82 17.23
N PRO A 230 2.30 14.20 15.96
CA PRO A 230 1.27 15.17 15.64
C PRO A 230 -0.08 14.57 16.04
N THR A 231 -0.91 15.34 16.74
CA THR A 231 -2.30 14.95 16.97
C THR A 231 -2.96 14.80 15.60
N PRO A 232 -3.66 13.69 15.31
CA PRO A 232 -4.45 13.59 14.10
C PRO A 232 -5.33 14.84 14.00
N PRO A 233 -5.45 15.48 12.82
CA PRO A 233 -6.42 16.55 12.67
C PRO A 233 -7.76 15.96 13.10
N LEU A 234 -8.42 16.61 14.06
CA LEU A 234 -9.77 16.23 14.47
C LEU A 234 -10.59 16.08 13.17
N PRO A 235 -11.31 14.96 12.98
CA PRO A 235 -12.24 14.89 11.86
C PRO A 235 -13.11 16.15 11.91
N PRO A 236 -13.48 16.78 10.78
CA PRO A 236 -14.34 17.95 10.79
C PRO A 236 -15.58 17.63 11.64
N GLY A 237 -15.56 18.13 12.87
CA GLY A 237 -16.49 17.72 13.89
C GLY A 237 -17.83 18.32 13.52
N LEU A 238 -18.75 17.48 13.06
CA LEU A 238 -20.20 17.50 13.26
C LEU A 238 -20.80 18.83 13.76
N HIS A 239 -20.50 19.95 13.11
CA HIS A 239 -21.13 21.25 13.34
C HIS A 239 -22.47 21.31 12.61
N GLN A 240 -23.32 20.28 12.77
CA GLN A 240 -24.67 20.32 12.24
C GLN A 240 -25.72 19.45 12.96
N LEU A 241 -25.40 18.78 14.07
CA LEU A 241 -26.43 18.14 14.91
C LEU A 241 -26.81 19.01 16.13
N PHE A 242 -27.07 20.30 15.89
CA PHE A 242 -27.96 21.11 16.73
C PHE A 242 -28.76 22.07 15.84
N LEU A 243 -29.42 21.52 14.81
CA LEU A 243 -30.69 22.11 14.41
C LEU A 243 -31.73 21.60 15.39
N PRO A 244 -32.46 22.47 16.12
CA PRO A 244 -33.60 22.00 16.88
C PRO A 244 -34.55 21.32 15.89
N PHE A 245 -34.99 20.12 16.24
CA PHE A 245 -36.15 19.47 15.64
C PHE A 245 -37.30 20.49 15.61
N ILE A 246 -37.50 21.18 14.49
CA ILE A 246 -38.79 21.79 14.21
C ILE A 246 -39.68 20.64 13.79
N LEU A 247 -40.43 20.13 14.78
CA LEU A 247 -41.60 19.30 14.53
C LEU A 247 -42.48 20.05 13.52
N LYS A 248 -42.61 19.51 12.32
CA LYS A 248 -43.63 19.93 11.38
C LYS A 248 -44.94 19.33 11.88
N ASP A 249 -45.75 20.14 12.54
CA ASP A 249 -47.12 19.79 12.91
C ASP A 249 -47.87 19.40 11.63
N CYS A 250 -48.27 18.13 11.54
CA CYS A 250 -49.34 17.72 10.64
C CYS A 250 -50.67 18.16 11.25
N GLY A 251 -50.96 19.46 11.14
CA GLY A 251 -52.27 20.03 11.44
C GLY A 251 -53.19 19.88 10.23
N GLY A 252 -54.25 19.09 10.40
CA GLY A 252 -55.28 18.90 9.39
C GLY A 252 -56.14 20.14 9.13
N ARG A 253 -56.54 20.29 7.87
CA ARG A 253 -57.94 20.50 7.48
C ARG A 253 -58.13 20.16 6.00
#